data_AF-A0A6I3FES0-F1
#
_entry.id   AF-A0A6I3FES0-F1
#
_cell.length_a   1.000
_cell.length_b   1.000
_cell.length_c   1.000
_cell.angle_alpha   90.00
_cell.angle_beta   90.00
_cell.angle_gamma   90.00
#
_symmetry.space_group_name_H-M   'P 1'
#
loop_
_entity.id
_entity.type
_entity.pdbx_description
1 polymer ?
#
loop_
_entity_poly.entity_id
_entity_poly.type
_entity_poly.pdbx_seq_one_letter_code
_entity_poly.pdbx_strand_id
1 'polypeptide(L)'
;MQKMLRYSQLPRTAMHLEIDRRDIRQFRLIETNPPQELPDGHVLLRLERAALTSNNISYAFSGEMLDYWGFFPTEADWGRLPVMGFGIVTASTCADIEVGGRYFGFFPLGDHHVVQAQSSSSGFTDIAEWRAKHASTYKNFTRAEATMQHDRYAIFRGLYM
;
A
#
# COMPACT_ATOMS: atom_id res chain seq x y z
N MET A 1 -5.58 17.04 -35.93
CA MET A 1 -5.47 17.75 -34.62
C MET A 1 -6.40 17.07 -33.62
N GLN A 2 -5.84 16.16 -32.82
CA GLN A 2 -6.58 15.36 -31.83
C GLN A 2 -6.58 16.13 -30.51
N LYS A 3 -7.75 16.52 -30.02
CA LYS A 3 -7.91 17.21 -28.72
C LYS A 3 -7.49 16.24 -27.60
N MET A 4 -6.34 16.50 -27.00
CA MET A 4 -5.95 15.96 -25.69
C MET A 4 -7.00 16.42 -24.67
N LEU A 5 -7.79 15.48 -24.17
CA LEU A 5 -8.60 15.68 -22.97
C LEU A 5 -7.63 15.86 -21.80
N ARG A 6 -7.43 17.11 -21.39
CA ARG A 6 -6.80 17.44 -20.11
C ARG A 6 -7.73 16.94 -19.02
N TYR A 7 -7.33 15.89 -18.31
CA TYR A 7 -7.93 15.53 -17.04
C TYR A 7 -7.82 16.75 -16.12
N SER A 8 -8.94 17.43 -15.91
CA SER A 8 -9.07 18.56 -15.00
C SER A 8 -8.71 18.11 -13.59
N GLN A 9 -7.72 18.77 -12.99
CA GLN A 9 -7.31 18.62 -11.61
C GLN A 9 -8.41 19.15 -10.67
N LEU A 10 -9.39 18.31 -10.36
CA LEU A 10 -10.08 18.44 -9.07
C LEU A 10 -9.08 17.97 -8.00
N PRO A 11 -8.96 18.62 -6.83
CA PRO A 11 -8.20 18.07 -5.72
C PRO A 11 -8.87 16.75 -5.36
N ARG A 12 -8.27 15.63 -5.75
CA ARG A 12 -8.82 14.31 -5.48
C ARG A 12 -8.64 14.06 -3.99
N THR A 13 -9.72 14.01 -3.23
CA THR A 13 -9.66 13.52 -1.86
C THR A 13 -9.03 12.13 -1.88
N ALA A 14 -8.05 11.89 -1.01
CA ALA A 14 -7.39 10.59 -0.94
C ALA A 14 -8.36 9.54 -0.41
N MET A 15 -8.35 8.35 -0.97
CA MET A 15 -9.33 7.31 -0.65
C MET A 15 -8.69 5.96 -0.33
N HIS A 16 -9.43 5.13 0.39
CA HIS A 16 -9.16 3.70 0.52
C HIS A 16 -10.36 2.89 0.05
N LEU A 17 -10.08 1.73 -0.57
CA LEU A 17 -11.09 0.70 -0.80
C LEU A 17 -11.17 -0.20 0.42
N GLU A 18 -12.37 -0.34 0.96
CA GLU A 18 -12.66 -1.21 2.08
C GLU A 18 -13.73 -2.23 1.72
N ILE A 19 -13.55 -3.45 2.20
CA ILE A 19 -14.40 -4.60 1.92
C ILE A 19 -15.14 -4.97 3.21
N ASP A 20 -16.43 -5.30 3.09
CA ASP A 20 -17.19 -5.85 4.22
C ASP A 20 -16.64 -7.25 4.54
N ARG A 21 -16.13 -7.44 5.76
CA ARG A 21 -15.48 -8.68 6.20
C ARG A 21 -16.43 -9.88 6.19
N ARG A 22 -17.75 -9.64 6.15
CA ARG A 22 -18.81 -10.67 6.13
C ARG A 22 -19.28 -11.03 4.71
N ASP A 23 -19.11 -10.12 3.76
CA ASP A 23 -19.41 -10.36 2.34
C ASP A 23 -18.41 -9.61 1.45
N ILE A 24 -17.41 -10.33 0.95
CA ILE A 24 -16.32 -9.74 0.15
C ILE A 24 -16.76 -9.12 -1.18
N ARG A 25 -18.02 -9.31 -1.57
CA ARG A 25 -18.62 -8.67 -2.77
C ARG A 25 -19.11 -7.25 -2.48
N GLN A 26 -19.27 -6.90 -1.21
CA GLN A 26 -19.64 -5.57 -0.76
C GLN A 26 -18.37 -4.77 -0.45
N PHE A 27 -18.27 -3.57 -1.03
CA PHE A 27 -17.14 -2.68 -0.82
C PHE A 27 -17.61 -1.22 -0.75
N ARG A 28 -16.78 -0.39 -0.14
CA ARG A 28 -16.92 1.07 -0.11
C ARG A 28 -15.61 1.73 -0.50
N LEU A 29 -15.71 2.92 -1.11
CA LEU A 29 -14.61 3.87 -1.20
C LEU A 29 -14.84 4.90 -0.11
N ILE A 30 -13.90 5.00 0.82
CA ILE A 30 -13.95 6.02 1.88
C ILE A 30 -12.90 7.08 1.63
N GLU A 31 -13.26 8.33 1.92
CA GLU A 31 -12.28 9.40 2.01
C GLU A 31 -11.42 9.21 3.26
N THR A 32 -10.11 9.34 3.09
CA THR A 32 -9.11 9.17 4.13
C THR A 32 -8.05 10.22 3.92
N ASN A 33 -7.76 11.03 4.94
CA ASN A 33 -6.72 12.04 4.85
C ASN A 33 -5.43 11.50 5.46
N PRO A 34 -4.29 11.55 4.75
CA PRO A 34 -3.01 11.32 5.39
C PRO A 34 -2.79 12.40 6.47
N PRO A 35 -1.97 12.11 7.50
CA PRO A 35 -1.65 13.11 8.50
C PRO A 35 -0.92 14.31 7.86
N GLN A 36 -1.21 15.52 8.34
CA GLN A 36 -0.56 16.74 7.85
C GLN A 36 0.92 16.80 8.27
N GLU A 37 1.25 16.24 9.43
CA GLU A 37 2.59 16.11 9.97
C GLU A 37 2.89 14.63 10.23
N LEU A 38 4.05 14.16 9.78
CA LEU A 38 4.49 12.79 10.03
C LEU A 38 5.22 12.71 11.36
N PRO A 39 4.95 11.69 12.20
CA PRO A 39 5.77 11.44 13.38
C PRO A 39 7.19 11.03 12.99
N ASP A 40 8.16 11.22 13.90
CA ASP A 40 9.54 10.78 13.69
C ASP A 40 9.63 9.31 13.27
N GLY A 41 10.56 9.02 12.36
CA GLY A 41 10.73 7.67 11.82
C GLY A 41 9.61 7.18 10.88
N HIS A 42 8.76 8.06 10.33
CA HIS A 42 7.70 7.68 9.40
C HIS A 42 7.91 8.16 7.97
N VAL A 43 7.30 7.42 7.04
CA VAL A 43 7.21 7.79 5.62
C VAL A 43 5.76 7.71 5.14
N LEU A 44 5.38 8.63 4.25
CA LEU A 44 4.10 8.61 3.55
C LEU A 44 4.31 8.18 2.10
N LEU A 45 3.74 7.03 1.74
CA LEU A 45 3.79 6.49 0.39
C LEU A 45 2.48 6.77 -0.35
N ARG A 46 2.56 7.17 -1.62
CA ARG A 46 1.43 7.12 -2.56
C ARG A 46 1.52 5.84 -3.37
N LEU A 47 0.44 5.06 -3.40
CA LEU A 47 0.37 3.87 -4.25
C LEU A 47 0.36 4.28 -5.73
N GLU A 48 1.30 3.75 -6.51
CA GLU A 48 1.44 4.06 -7.93
C GLU A 48 0.84 2.94 -8.81
N ARG A 49 1.05 1.69 -8.40
CA ARG A 49 0.56 0.49 -9.08
C ARG A 49 0.21 -0.57 -8.05
N ALA A 50 -0.92 -1.23 -8.25
CA ALA A 50 -1.37 -2.37 -7.44
C ALA A 50 -1.55 -3.59 -8.35
N ALA A 51 -1.12 -4.76 -7.88
CA ALA A 51 -1.44 -6.03 -8.52
C ALA A 51 -2.72 -6.61 -7.91
N LEU A 52 -3.71 -6.85 -8.77
CA LEU A 52 -4.90 -7.64 -8.45
C LEU A 52 -4.75 -9.03 -9.08
N THR A 53 -4.68 -10.05 -8.22
CA THR A 53 -4.51 -11.46 -8.57
C THR A 53 -5.43 -12.31 -7.70
N SER A 54 -5.40 -13.63 -7.87
CA SER A 54 -6.11 -14.56 -7.00
C SER A 54 -5.69 -14.44 -5.52
N ASN A 55 -4.47 -13.97 -5.22
CA ASN A 55 -4.03 -13.75 -3.84
C ASN A 55 -4.93 -12.77 -3.10
N ASN A 56 -5.44 -11.73 -3.78
CA ASN A 56 -6.30 -10.73 -3.13
C ASN A 56 -7.64 -11.34 -2.68
N ILE A 57 -8.18 -12.30 -3.44
CA ILE A 57 -9.36 -13.06 -3.02
C ILE A 57 -9.01 -13.90 -1.79
N SER A 58 -7.86 -14.58 -1.79
CA SER A 58 -7.39 -15.35 -0.63
C SER A 58 -7.19 -14.49 0.62
N TYR A 59 -6.63 -13.28 0.47
CA TYR A 59 -6.47 -12.30 1.55
C TYR A 59 -7.81 -11.88 2.13
N ALA A 60 -8.79 -11.58 1.28
CA ALA A 60 -10.12 -11.18 1.73
C ALA A 60 -10.87 -12.34 2.40
N PHE A 61 -10.86 -13.53 1.80
CA PHE A 61 -11.58 -14.69 2.30
C PHE A 61 -10.97 -15.27 3.58
N SER A 62 -9.63 -15.24 3.71
CA SER A 62 -8.90 -15.75 4.87
C SER A 62 -8.56 -14.66 5.87
N GLY A 63 -9.13 -13.46 5.73
CA GLY A 63 -8.69 -12.28 6.46
C GLY A 63 -8.90 -12.35 7.96
N GLU A 64 -9.96 -13.03 8.42
CA GLU A 64 -10.17 -13.35 9.84
C GLU A 64 -9.18 -14.40 10.34
N MET A 65 -9.10 -15.52 9.63
CA MET A 65 -8.39 -16.72 10.07
C MET A 65 -6.86 -16.54 10.08
N LEU A 66 -6.33 -15.83 9.08
CA LEU A 66 -4.91 -15.58 8.89
C LEU A 66 -4.51 -14.13 9.19
N ASP A 67 -5.44 -13.35 9.72
CA ASP A 67 -5.25 -11.97 10.15
C ASP A 67 -4.72 -11.04 9.04
N TYR A 68 -5.19 -11.22 7.79
CA TYR A 68 -4.82 -10.30 6.70
C TYR A 68 -5.41 -8.90 6.90
N TRP A 69 -6.52 -8.78 7.64
CA TRP A 69 -7.07 -7.47 8.00
C TRP A 69 -6.19 -6.72 9.00
N GLY A 70 -5.43 -7.44 9.83
CA GLY A 70 -4.49 -6.87 10.81
C GLY A 70 -3.34 -6.07 10.18
N PHE A 71 -2.99 -6.29 8.91
CA PHE A 71 -1.96 -5.50 8.23
C PHE A 71 -2.36 -4.02 8.07
N PHE A 72 -3.64 -3.75 7.89
CA PHE A 72 -4.17 -2.41 7.60
C PHE A 72 -5.46 -2.15 8.40
N PRO A 73 -5.34 -1.88 9.71
CA PRO A 73 -6.50 -1.64 10.57
C PRO A 73 -7.40 -0.51 10.06
N THR A 74 -8.71 -0.68 10.23
CA THR A 74 -9.73 0.32 9.93
C THR A 74 -10.95 0.14 10.86
N GLU A 75 -12.08 0.80 10.55
CA GLU A 75 -13.35 0.64 11.27
C GLU A 75 -13.77 -0.83 11.41
N ALA A 76 -14.51 -1.13 12.48
CA ALA A 76 -15.06 -2.47 12.72
C ALA A 76 -15.89 -2.97 11.52
N ASP A 77 -15.89 -4.29 11.31
CA ASP A 77 -16.53 -4.99 10.18
C ASP A 77 -15.98 -4.68 8.77
N TRP A 78 -15.07 -3.71 8.63
CA TRP A 78 -14.42 -3.38 7.37
C TRP A 78 -12.96 -3.83 7.34
N GLY A 79 -12.47 -4.17 6.15
CA GLY A 79 -11.08 -4.55 5.90
C GLY A 79 -10.50 -3.79 4.72
N ARG A 80 -9.30 -3.23 4.87
CA ARG A 80 -8.56 -2.64 3.74
C ARG A 80 -7.84 -3.75 3.00
N LEU A 81 -8.20 -3.94 1.72
CA LEU A 81 -7.67 -5.03 0.91
C LEU A 81 -6.14 -4.91 0.76
N PRO A 82 -5.36 -5.91 1.18
CA PRO A 82 -3.93 -5.93 0.92
C PRO A 82 -3.61 -6.12 -0.57
N VAL A 83 -2.60 -5.41 -1.06
CA VAL A 83 -2.08 -5.54 -2.43
C VAL A 83 -0.55 -5.51 -2.44
N MET A 84 0.06 -6.34 -3.29
CA MET A 84 1.45 -6.12 -3.69
C MET A 84 1.49 -5.00 -4.73
N GLY A 85 2.47 -4.11 -4.65
CA GLY A 85 2.48 -2.95 -5.53
C GLY A 85 3.74 -2.12 -5.46
N PHE A 86 3.74 -1.04 -6.23
CA PHE A 86 4.78 -0.01 -6.20
C PHE A 86 4.21 1.26 -5.60
N GLY A 87 4.95 1.85 -4.66
CA GLY A 87 4.64 3.14 -4.04
C GLY A 87 5.79 4.14 -4.17
N ILE A 88 5.45 5.42 -4.18
CA ILE A 88 6.40 6.55 -4.19
C ILE A 88 6.33 7.26 -2.84
N VAL A 89 7.48 7.51 -2.21
CA VAL A 89 7.57 8.33 -0.99
C VAL A 89 7.21 9.77 -1.36
N THR A 90 6.21 10.32 -0.67
CA THR A 90 5.70 11.69 -0.88
C THR A 90 6.05 12.61 0.28
N ALA A 91 6.30 12.06 1.46
CA ALA A 91 6.87 12.75 2.61
C ALA A 91 7.66 11.74 3.46
N SER A 92 8.70 12.20 4.16
CA SER A 92 9.57 11.37 5.00
C SER A 92 10.16 12.20 6.13
N THR A 93 10.20 11.61 7.33
CA THR A 93 10.99 12.10 8.47
C THR A 93 12.21 11.20 8.74
N CYS A 94 12.51 10.26 7.83
CA CYS A 94 13.64 9.34 7.93
C CYS A 94 14.81 9.85 7.08
N ALA A 95 15.98 10.03 7.69
CA ALA A 95 17.16 10.57 7.00
C ALA A 95 17.60 9.74 5.78
N ASP A 96 17.47 8.40 5.84
CA ASP A 96 17.94 7.50 4.78
C ASP A 96 16.86 7.13 3.74
N ILE A 97 15.63 7.67 3.88
CA ILE A 97 14.52 7.37 2.98
C ILE A 97 14.05 8.67 2.34
N GLU A 98 14.46 8.86 1.09
CA GLU A 98 14.24 10.11 0.36
C GLU A 98 12.83 10.22 -0.23
N VAL A 99 12.28 11.44 -0.24
CA VAL A 99 11.07 11.78 -1.01
C VAL A 99 11.34 11.57 -2.50
N GLY A 100 10.37 10.97 -3.20
CA GLY A 100 10.51 10.52 -4.59
C GLY A 100 11.05 9.09 -4.72
N GLY A 101 11.57 8.49 -3.64
CA GLY A 101 12.00 7.10 -3.62
C GLY A 101 10.85 6.15 -3.95
N ARG A 102 11.14 5.16 -4.80
CA ARG A 102 10.16 4.16 -5.28
C ARG A 102 10.43 2.80 -4.67
N TYR A 103 9.37 2.15 -4.18
CA TYR A 103 9.48 0.90 -3.44
C TYR A 103 8.41 -0.10 -3.85
N PHE A 104 8.79 -1.36 -3.92
CA PHE A 104 7.89 -2.49 -4.04
C PHE A 104 7.61 -3.08 -2.66
N GLY A 105 6.35 -3.34 -2.33
CA GLY A 105 5.95 -3.84 -1.02
C GLY A 105 4.48 -4.19 -0.94
N PHE A 106 3.99 -4.31 0.30
CA PHE A 106 2.62 -4.68 0.63
C PHE A 106 1.86 -3.46 1.15
N PHE A 107 0.83 -3.04 0.42
CA PHE A 107 0.08 -1.81 0.63
C PHE A 107 -1.40 -2.11 0.91
N PRO A 108 -2.14 -1.21 1.57
CA PRO A 108 -3.59 -1.23 1.46
C PRO A 108 -3.98 -0.72 0.07
N LEU A 109 -5.07 -1.23 -0.50
CA LEU A 109 -5.61 -0.68 -1.74
C LEU A 109 -6.22 0.71 -1.47
N GLY A 110 -5.44 1.76 -1.72
CA GLY A 110 -5.80 3.14 -1.49
C GLY A 110 -4.76 4.11 -2.03
N ASP A 111 -5.02 5.41 -1.91
CA ASP A 111 -4.16 6.46 -2.45
C ASP A 111 -2.91 6.70 -1.60
N HIS A 112 -2.90 6.29 -0.32
CA HIS A 112 -1.74 6.50 0.55
C HIS A 112 -1.50 5.39 1.58
N HIS A 113 -0.28 5.30 2.09
CA HIS A 113 0.10 4.43 3.20
C HIS A 113 1.18 5.10 4.06
N VAL A 114 0.91 5.24 5.35
CA VAL A 114 1.90 5.69 6.34
C VAL A 114 2.59 4.47 6.92
N VAL A 115 3.93 4.50 6.97
CA VAL A 115 4.76 3.42 7.48
C VAL A 115 5.71 3.96 8.55
N GLN A 116 5.81 3.28 9.68
CA GLN A 116 6.91 3.47 10.63
C GLN A 116 8.12 2.70 10.08
N ALA A 117 9.09 3.41 9.52
CA ALA A 117 10.10 2.84 8.67
C ALA A 117 11.45 2.69 9.37
N GLN A 118 11.98 1.47 9.35
CA GLN A 118 13.38 1.20 9.68
C GLN A 118 14.17 0.93 8.39
N SER A 119 15.14 1.79 8.09
CA SER A 119 16.00 1.69 6.92
C SER A 119 16.77 0.37 6.89
N SER A 120 17.00 -0.16 5.69
CA SER A 120 17.86 -1.31 5.43
C SER A 120 18.66 -1.10 4.14
N SER A 121 19.63 -1.97 3.87
CA SER A 121 20.48 -1.85 2.67
C SER A 121 19.71 -1.98 1.36
N SER A 122 18.55 -2.64 1.35
CA SER A 122 17.73 -2.87 0.15
C SER A 122 16.43 -2.06 0.14
N GLY A 123 16.19 -1.23 1.15
CA GLY A 123 15.00 -0.38 1.27
C GLY A 123 14.66 -0.08 2.72
N PHE A 124 13.50 -0.50 3.19
CA PHE A 124 13.11 -0.36 4.60
C PHE A 124 12.11 -1.45 5.02
N THR A 125 11.90 -1.58 6.33
CA THR A 125 10.90 -2.47 6.92
C THR A 125 9.88 -1.63 7.69
N ASP A 126 8.60 -1.98 7.55
CA ASP A 126 7.51 -1.48 8.39
C ASP A 126 7.58 -2.15 9.77
N ILE A 127 7.91 -1.34 10.78
CA ILE A 127 8.09 -1.76 12.17
C ILE A 127 6.89 -1.37 13.06
N ALA A 128 5.76 -0.99 12.47
CA ALA A 128 4.56 -0.69 13.25
C ALA A 128 4.15 -1.89 14.14
N GLU A 129 3.64 -1.60 15.34
CA GLU A 129 3.34 -2.62 16.35
C GLU A 129 2.37 -3.70 15.83
N TRP A 130 1.32 -3.29 15.12
CA TRP A 130 0.34 -4.22 14.53
C TRP A 130 0.95 -5.10 13.43
N ARG A 131 2.06 -4.68 12.80
CA ARG A 131 2.80 -5.49 11.82
C ARG A 131 3.71 -6.51 12.47
N ALA A 132 4.12 -6.33 13.72
CA ALA A 132 5.21 -7.12 14.34
C ALA A 132 5.00 -8.64 14.23
N LYS A 133 3.78 -9.12 14.49
CA LYS A 133 3.41 -10.55 14.48
C LYS A 133 3.26 -11.18 13.09
N HIS A 134 3.30 -10.39 12.02
CA HIS A 134 3.12 -10.88 10.66
C HIS A 134 4.45 -11.24 9.97
N ALA A 135 4.36 -12.06 8.91
CA ALA A 135 5.52 -12.52 8.14
C ALA A 135 6.33 -11.36 7.55
N SER A 136 7.67 -11.45 7.62
CA SER A 136 8.62 -10.42 7.18
C SER A 136 8.45 -9.99 5.72
N THR A 137 8.09 -10.92 4.83
CA THR A 137 7.84 -10.64 3.42
C THR A 137 6.79 -9.54 3.18
N TYR A 138 5.81 -9.41 4.07
CA TYR A 138 4.74 -8.39 3.99
C TYR A 138 5.05 -7.09 4.75
N LYS A 139 6.25 -6.98 5.32
CA LYS A 139 6.73 -5.81 6.07
C LYS A 139 7.87 -5.10 5.35
N ASN A 140 8.57 -5.79 4.45
CA ASN A 140 9.69 -5.25 3.73
C ASN A 140 9.24 -4.48 2.48
N PHE A 141 9.78 -3.28 2.31
CA PHE A 141 9.65 -2.44 1.14
C PHE A 141 11.01 -2.36 0.45
N THR A 142 11.14 -3.02 -0.70
CA THR A 142 12.39 -3.05 -1.47
C THR A 142 12.44 -1.88 -2.43
N ARG A 143 13.57 -1.17 -2.49
CA ARG A 143 13.80 -0.12 -3.49
C ARG A 143 13.60 -0.68 -4.90
N ALA A 144 12.91 0.07 -5.74
CA ALA A 144 12.55 -0.35 -7.08
C ALA A 144 12.90 0.73 -8.11
N GLU A 145 13.73 0.37 -9.09
CA GLU A 145 14.05 1.25 -10.21
C GLU A 145 12.90 1.34 -11.21
N ALA A 146 12.94 2.39 -12.03
CA ALA A 146 12.03 2.53 -13.16
C ALA A 146 12.40 1.56 -14.30
N THR A 147 11.43 0.79 -14.79
CA THR A 147 11.55 -0.19 -15.86
C THR A 147 10.23 -0.31 -16.62
N MET A 148 10.31 -0.61 -17.91
CA MET A 148 9.13 -0.85 -18.76
C MET A 148 8.33 -2.10 -18.38
N GLN A 149 8.88 -2.95 -17.50
CA GLN A 149 8.27 -4.22 -17.11
C GLN A 149 7.55 -4.15 -15.75
N HIS A 150 7.28 -2.95 -15.22
CA HIS A 150 6.66 -2.78 -13.90
C HIS A 150 5.40 -3.60 -13.69
N ASP A 151 4.48 -3.61 -14.67
CA ASP A 151 3.21 -4.33 -14.50
C ASP A 151 3.43 -5.84 -14.39
N ARG A 152 4.37 -6.38 -15.18
CA ARG A 152 4.79 -7.77 -15.11
C ARG A 152 5.42 -8.10 -13.74
N TYR A 153 6.31 -7.24 -13.25
CA TYR A 153 6.91 -7.40 -11.92
C TYR A 153 5.86 -7.33 -10.81
N ALA A 154 4.92 -6.38 -10.87
CA ALA A 154 3.88 -6.23 -9.87
C ALA A 154 3.06 -7.52 -9.71
N ILE A 155 2.66 -8.12 -10.84
CA ILE A 155 1.84 -9.34 -10.86
C ILE A 155 2.64 -10.55 -10.39
N PHE A 156 3.80 -10.83 -11.00
CA PHE A 156 4.49 -12.11 -10.78
C PHE A 156 5.36 -12.13 -9.52
N ARG A 157 5.98 -11.00 -9.13
CA ARG A 157 6.81 -10.98 -7.92
C ARG A 157 5.97 -11.30 -6.69
N GLY A 158 4.75 -10.78 -6.61
CA GLY A 158 3.84 -11.07 -5.49
C GLY A 158 3.35 -12.53 -5.43
N LEU A 159 3.35 -13.25 -6.57
CA LEU A 159 2.87 -14.63 -6.66
C LEU A 159 3.96 -15.68 -6.36
N TYR A 160 5.24 -15.35 -6.59
CA TYR A 160 6.36 -16.29 -6.49
C TYR A 160 7.40 -15.89 -5.42
N MET A 161 6.99 -15.09 -4.44
CA MET A 161 7.81 -14.72 -3.28
C MET A 161 7.89 -15.83 -2.23
#